data_AF-A0A940L701-F1
#
_entry.id   AF-A0A940L701-F1
#
_cell.length_a   1.000
_cell.length_b   1.000
_cell.length_c   1.000
_cell.angle_alpha   90.00
_cell.angle_beta   90.00
_cell.angle_gamma   90.00
#
_symmetry.space_group_name_H-M   'P 1'
#
loop_
_entity.id
_entity.type
_entity.pdbx_description
1 polymer ?
#
loop_
_entity_poly.entity_id
_entity_poly.type
_entity_poly.pdbx_seq_one_letter_code
_entity_poly.pdbx_strand_id
1 'polypeptide(L)'
;MRFIVAIGLAFCFATQAPAQTKKLNTQLYEKEEAVEKTSSFTGKVRVVRDISDDVEVFFDSDKATGAYTLPHGAKDYATMLKHLEESRGADGGQVTITADSEKRIKSVAPSSLGKSHKNSGDDWKVVIPDF
;
A
#
# COMPACT_ATOMS: atom_id res chain seq x y z
N MET A 1 -38.40 16.93 -68.99
CA MET A 1 -36.95 17.18 -68.80
C MET A 1 -36.39 16.08 -67.91
N ARG A 2 -35.34 15.40 -68.37
CA ARG A 2 -34.62 14.33 -67.67
C ARG A 2 -33.53 14.99 -66.83
N PHE A 3 -33.38 14.64 -65.54
CA PHE A 3 -32.07 14.70 -64.86
C PHE A 3 -31.94 13.58 -63.84
N ILE A 4 -30.99 12.70 -64.14
CA ILE A 4 -30.40 11.65 -63.31
C ILE A 4 -29.30 12.35 -62.49
N VAL A 5 -29.24 12.12 -61.18
CA VAL A 5 -28.03 12.44 -60.39
C VAL A 5 -27.72 11.24 -59.50
N ALA A 6 -26.78 10.42 -59.98
CA ALA A 6 -26.11 9.40 -59.20
C ALA A 6 -25.01 10.07 -58.36
N ILE A 7 -25.08 9.94 -57.03
CA ILE A 7 -24.00 10.34 -56.12
C ILE A 7 -23.15 9.09 -55.90
N GLY A 8 -22.03 9.04 -56.64
CA GLY A 8 -21.00 8.03 -56.51
C GLY A 8 -20.14 8.29 -55.28
N LEU A 9 -20.12 7.31 -54.38
CA LEU A 9 -19.24 7.25 -53.21
C LEU A 9 -17.83 6.86 -53.70
N ALA A 10 -16.91 7.83 -53.76
CA ALA A 10 -15.52 7.61 -54.12
C ALA A 10 -14.77 6.95 -52.95
N PHE A 11 -14.45 5.66 -53.09
CA PHE A 11 -13.64 4.89 -52.17
C PHE A 11 -12.15 5.10 -52.53
N CYS A 12 -11.43 5.91 -51.74
CA CYS A 12 -9.98 6.03 -51.85
C CYS A 12 -9.32 4.75 -51.31
N PHE A 13 -8.75 3.92 -52.21
CA PHE A 13 -7.88 2.82 -51.79
C PHE A 13 -6.48 3.36 -51.51
N ALA A 14 -6.08 3.24 -50.24
CA ALA A 14 -4.78 3.59 -49.72
C ALA A 14 -3.68 2.62 -50.21
N THR A 15 -2.51 3.22 -50.47
CA THR A 15 -1.22 2.63 -50.82
C THR A 15 -0.78 1.59 -49.76
N GLN A 16 -0.52 0.35 -50.17
CA GLN A 16 0.04 -0.69 -49.29
C GLN A 16 1.56 -0.47 -49.12
N ALA A 17 1.99 -0.23 -47.88
CA ALA A 17 3.41 -0.26 -47.49
C ALA A 17 3.85 -1.71 -47.17
N PRO A 18 5.10 -2.11 -47.49
CA PRO A 18 5.57 -3.48 -47.31
C PRO A 18 5.75 -3.84 -45.82
N ALA A 19 5.21 -5.00 -45.46
CA ALA A 19 5.28 -5.57 -44.12
C ALA A 19 6.73 -5.87 -43.70
N GLN A 20 7.21 -5.16 -42.68
CA GLN A 20 8.43 -5.54 -41.98
C GLN A 20 8.13 -6.72 -41.06
N THR A 21 8.63 -7.90 -41.41
CA THR A 21 8.69 -9.08 -40.55
C THR A 21 9.55 -8.77 -39.33
N LYS A 22 8.94 -8.25 -38.26
CA LYS A 22 9.52 -8.25 -36.92
C LYS A 22 9.60 -9.70 -36.46
N LYS A 23 10.83 -10.19 -36.27
CA LYS A 23 11.14 -11.43 -35.56
C LYS A 23 10.32 -11.47 -34.27
N LEU A 24 9.37 -12.39 -34.18
CA LEU A 24 8.62 -12.67 -32.97
C LEU A 24 9.57 -13.27 -31.94
N ASN A 25 9.95 -12.46 -30.94
CA ASN A 25 10.66 -12.91 -29.75
C ASN A 25 9.66 -13.69 -28.87
N THR A 26 9.80 -15.01 -28.83
CA THR A 26 8.98 -15.94 -28.05
C THR A 26 9.33 -15.89 -26.56
N GLN A 27 9.21 -14.73 -25.93
CA GLN A 27 9.33 -14.54 -24.48
C GLN A 27 8.04 -13.94 -23.87
N LEU A 28 6.88 -14.26 -24.47
CA LEU A 28 5.55 -13.88 -23.98
C LEU A 28 4.98 -14.90 -22.98
N TYR A 29 5.81 -15.41 -22.09
CA TYR A 29 5.33 -15.90 -20.79
C TYR A 29 5.74 -14.84 -19.77
N GLU A 30 5.15 -13.66 -19.93
CA GLU A 30 4.98 -12.72 -18.84
C GLU A 30 4.09 -13.47 -17.85
N LYS A 31 4.73 -14.10 -16.88
CA LYS A 31 4.09 -14.60 -15.69
C LYS A 31 3.36 -13.38 -15.12
N GLU A 32 2.05 -13.27 -15.39
CA GLU A 32 1.14 -12.42 -14.65
C GLU A 32 1.23 -12.89 -13.20
N GLU A 33 2.25 -12.40 -12.50
CA GLU A 33 2.21 -12.33 -11.06
C GLU A 33 1.00 -11.46 -10.79
N ALA A 34 -0.06 -12.09 -10.28
CA ALA A 34 -1.23 -11.41 -9.78
C ALA A 34 -0.71 -10.28 -8.90
N VAL A 35 -0.69 -9.06 -9.43
CA VAL A 35 -0.24 -7.88 -8.71
C VAL A 35 -1.33 -7.67 -7.67
N GLU A 36 -1.19 -8.32 -6.51
CA GLU A 36 -1.99 -8.02 -5.34
C GLU A 36 -1.89 -6.51 -5.19
N LYS A 37 -3.03 -5.81 -5.37
CA LYS A 37 -3.08 -4.36 -5.28
C LYS A 37 -2.82 -3.97 -3.82
N THR A 38 -1.55 -3.89 -3.47
CA THR A 38 -1.11 -3.40 -2.17
C THR A 38 -1.23 -1.88 -2.20
N SER A 39 -1.94 -1.34 -1.21
CA SER A 39 -2.04 0.10 -0.99
C SER A 39 -1.13 0.46 0.17
N SER A 40 -0.29 1.48 -0.03
CA SER A 40 0.58 2.02 1.01
C SER A 40 0.16 3.46 1.33
N PHE A 41 0.01 3.77 2.61
CA PHE A 41 -0.28 5.12 3.07
C PHE A 41 0.41 5.41 4.40
N THR A 42 0.51 6.69 4.73
CA THR A 42 1.01 7.15 6.03
C THR A 42 -0.14 7.74 6.82
N GLY A 43 -0.23 7.43 8.12
CA GLY A 43 -1.29 7.90 8.98
C GLY A 43 -0.93 7.78 10.46
N LYS A 44 -1.63 8.54 11.30
CA LYS A 44 -1.55 8.36 12.75
C LYS A 44 -2.59 7.33 13.19
N VAL A 45 -2.24 6.44 14.11
CA VAL A 45 -3.23 5.50 14.66
C VAL A 45 -4.16 6.23 15.63
N ARG A 46 -5.47 6.07 15.45
CA ARG A 46 -6.48 6.67 16.31
C ARG A 46 -7.04 5.66 17.30
N VAL A 47 -7.34 4.45 16.82
CA VAL A 47 -7.98 3.40 17.61
C VAL A 47 -7.34 2.06 17.25
N VAL A 48 -7.09 1.26 18.28
CA VAL A 48 -6.71 -0.15 18.18
C VAL A 48 -7.72 -0.93 19.01
N ARG A 49 -8.39 -1.92 18.42
CA ARG A 49 -9.37 -2.79 19.07
C ARG A 49 -8.98 -4.23 18.82
N ASP A 50 -8.81 -4.96 19.90
CA ASP A 50 -8.60 -6.41 19.84
C ASP A 50 -9.97 -7.10 19.64
N ILE A 51 -10.05 -7.95 18.63
CA ILE A 51 -11.19 -8.84 18.35
C ILE A 51 -10.62 -10.25 18.31
N SER A 52 -11.38 -11.24 18.80
CA SER A 52 -10.91 -12.62 19.05
C SER A 52 -9.74 -13.13 18.18
N ASP A 53 -9.84 -13.02 16.86
CA ASP A 53 -8.83 -13.55 15.92
C ASP A 53 -7.96 -12.47 15.25
N ASP A 54 -8.35 -11.19 15.31
CA ASP A 54 -7.75 -10.08 14.57
C ASP A 54 -7.80 -8.76 15.34
N VAL A 55 -6.82 -7.86 15.10
CA VAL A 55 -6.86 -6.50 15.64
C VAL A 55 -7.39 -5.52 14.60
N GLU A 56 -8.46 -4.80 14.94
CA GLU A 56 -8.96 -3.68 14.15
C GLU A 56 -8.24 -2.37 14.48
N VAL A 57 -7.78 -1.69 13.44
CA VAL A 57 -7.00 -0.46 13.52
C VAL A 57 -7.67 0.63 12.68
N PHE A 58 -7.84 1.80 13.28
CA PHE A 58 -8.35 2.99 12.60
C PHE A 58 -7.26 4.04 12.51
N PHE A 59 -7.10 4.62 11.33
CA PHE A 59 -6.10 5.64 11.06
C PHE A 59 -6.75 7.01 10.89
N ASP A 60 -6.01 8.03 11.32
CA ASP A 60 -6.26 9.43 11.02
C ASP A 60 -5.40 9.79 9.80
N SER A 61 -5.97 9.59 8.61
CA SER A 61 -5.34 9.88 7.32
C SER A 61 -6.42 10.06 6.26
N ASP A 62 -6.24 11.04 5.36
CA ASP A 62 -7.17 11.28 4.26
C ASP A 62 -7.26 10.10 3.28
N LYS A 63 -6.21 9.26 3.25
CA LYS A 63 -6.11 8.10 2.34
C LYS A 63 -6.68 6.82 2.93
N ALA A 64 -6.81 6.74 4.25
CA ALA A 64 -7.19 5.52 4.96
C ALA A 64 -8.59 5.71 5.56
N THR A 65 -9.58 5.08 4.94
CA THR A 65 -10.97 5.16 5.38
C THR A 65 -11.45 3.81 5.92
N GLY A 66 -12.03 3.82 7.13
CA GLY A 66 -12.57 2.64 7.80
C GLY A 66 -11.56 1.84 8.62
N ALA A 67 -11.96 0.63 9.02
CA ALA A 67 -11.14 -0.29 9.79
C ALA A 67 -10.17 -1.07 8.88
N TYR A 68 -8.94 -1.22 9.34
CA TYR A 68 -7.94 -2.13 8.79
C TYR A 68 -7.70 -3.25 9.80
N THR A 69 -7.48 -4.46 9.33
CA THR A 69 -7.31 -5.62 10.21
C THR A 69 -5.86 -6.07 10.21
N LEU A 70 -5.31 -6.30 11.40
CA LEU A 70 -4.02 -6.93 11.60
C LEU A 70 -4.27 -8.35 12.12
N PRO A 71 -4.07 -9.38 11.28
CA PRO A 71 -4.30 -10.75 11.71
C PRO A 71 -3.24 -11.22 12.71
N HIS A 72 -3.65 -11.95 13.75
CA HIS A 72 -2.73 -12.46 14.78
C HIS A 72 -1.65 -13.39 14.21
N GLY A 73 -1.96 -14.08 13.10
CA GLY A 73 -1.01 -14.92 12.37
C GLY A 73 -0.03 -14.18 11.46
N ALA A 74 -0.08 -12.84 11.41
CA ALA A 74 0.82 -12.06 10.56
C ALA A 74 2.28 -12.23 10.97
N LYS A 75 3.17 -12.33 9.98
CA LYS A 75 4.61 -12.31 10.23
C LYS A 75 4.99 -11.00 10.89
N ASP A 76 5.75 -11.04 11.98
CA ASP A 76 6.15 -9.86 12.77
C ASP A 76 4.99 -9.13 13.47
N TYR A 77 3.88 -9.83 13.76
CA TYR A 77 2.69 -9.30 14.45
C TYR A 77 3.02 -8.44 15.68
N ALA A 78 3.85 -8.96 16.60
CA ALA A 78 4.20 -8.25 17.83
C ALA A 78 4.89 -6.90 17.56
N THR A 79 5.79 -6.86 16.58
CA THR A 79 6.51 -5.64 16.17
C THR A 79 5.55 -4.64 15.52
N MET A 80 4.66 -5.12 14.65
CA MET A 80 3.65 -4.27 14.01
C MET A 80 2.68 -3.69 15.03
N LEU A 81 2.15 -4.51 15.94
CA LEU A 81 1.24 -4.07 17.00
C LEU A 81 1.91 -3.01 17.88
N LYS A 82 3.17 -3.23 18.29
CA LYS A 82 3.95 -2.26 19.06
C LYS A 82 4.04 -0.91 18.34
N HIS A 83 4.34 -0.89 17.04
CA HIS A 83 4.39 0.36 16.28
C HIS A 83 3.04 1.05 16.16
N LEU A 84 1.95 0.29 16.06
CA LEU A 84 0.59 0.84 16.03
C LEU A 84 0.20 1.47 17.38
N GLU A 85 0.53 0.80 18.49
CA GLU A 85 0.31 1.31 19.84
C GLU A 85 1.18 2.53 20.15
N GLU A 86 2.45 2.52 19.75
CA GLU A 86 3.36 3.66 19.84
C GLU A 86 2.80 4.86 19.06
N SER A 87 2.30 4.65 17.85
CA SER A 87 1.69 5.69 17.02
C SER A 87 0.40 6.25 17.62
N ARG A 88 -0.39 5.42 18.31
CA ARG A 88 -1.62 5.83 19.01
C ARG A 88 -1.35 6.78 20.18
N GLY A 89 -0.17 6.68 20.79
CA GLY A 89 0.23 7.54 21.89
C GLY A 89 0.18 9.03 21.54
N ALA A 90 0.07 9.89 22.56
CA ALA A 90 0.10 11.34 22.38
C ALA A 90 1.39 11.79 21.67
N ASP A 91 2.53 11.25 22.11
CA ASP A 91 3.87 11.45 21.53
C ASP A 91 4.15 10.58 20.29
N GLY A 92 3.17 9.76 19.88
CA GLY A 92 3.28 8.82 18.79
C GLY A 92 3.38 9.50 17.43
N GLY A 93 4.44 9.17 16.69
CA GLY A 93 4.63 9.60 15.30
C GLY A 93 3.71 8.85 14.33
N GLN A 94 3.63 9.34 13.09
CA GLN A 94 2.90 8.64 12.04
C GLN A 94 3.61 7.33 11.66
N VAL A 95 2.82 6.37 11.20
CA VAL A 95 3.29 5.09 10.68
C VAL A 95 2.93 4.96 9.21
N THR A 96 3.79 4.28 8.47
CA THR A 96 3.54 3.87 7.09
C THR A 96 2.98 2.46 7.11
N ILE A 97 1.79 2.31 6.57
CA ILE A 97 1.02 1.06 6.52
C ILE A 97 1.00 0.58 5.09
N THR A 98 1.28 -0.71 4.91
CA THR A 98 1.01 -1.41 3.66
C THR A 98 -0.07 -2.44 3.91
N ALA A 99 -1.19 -2.33 3.19
CA ALA A 99 -2.32 -3.23 3.30
C ALA A 99 -2.72 -3.77 1.93
N ASP A 100 -3.33 -4.96 1.91
CA ASP A 100 -3.92 -5.51 0.70
C ASP A 100 -5.27 -4.85 0.36
N SER A 101 -5.89 -5.28 -0.73
CA SER A 101 -7.19 -4.78 -1.18
C SER A 101 -8.33 -5.08 -0.19
N GLU A 102 -8.16 -6.05 0.71
CA GLU A 102 -9.12 -6.41 1.76
C GLU A 102 -8.88 -5.61 3.05
N LYS A 103 -7.97 -4.63 3.03
CA LYS A 103 -7.54 -3.83 4.19
C LYS A 103 -6.85 -4.65 5.28
N ARG A 104 -6.28 -5.80 4.95
CA ARG A 104 -5.44 -6.54 5.88
C ARG A 104 -4.03 -5.98 5.86
N ILE A 105 -3.53 -5.61 7.02
CA ILE A 105 -2.21 -5.02 7.20
C ILE A 105 -1.15 -6.10 6.96
N LYS A 106 -0.26 -5.83 5.99
CA LYS A 106 0.88 -6.70 5.65
C LYS A 106 2.17 -6.22 6.33
N SER A 107 2.33 -4.90 6.45
CA SER A 107 3.49 -4.32 7.13
C SER A 107 3.18 -2.96 7.74
N VAL A 108 3.86 -2.69 8.85
CA VAL A 108 3.84 -1.40 9.56
C VAL A 108 5.28 -0.96 9.74
N ALA A 109 5.61 0.21 9.24
CA ALA A 109 6.92 0.83 9.44
C ALA A 109 6.76 2.20 10.10
N PRO A 110 7.66 2.59 11.02
CA PRO A 110 7.67 3.96 11.53
C PRO A 110 7.94 4.94 10.39
N SER A 111 7.13 5.99 10.28
CA SER A 111 7.40 7.04 9.30
C SER A 111 8.59 7.87 9.78
N SER A 112 9.58 8.04 8.91
CA SER A 112 10.75 8.89 9.16
C SER A 112 10.39 10.38 9.28
N LEU A 113 9.16 10.76 8.92
CA LEU A 113 8.67 12.14 8.94
C LEU A 113 8.22 12.64 10.34
N GLY A 114 8.25 11.80 11.39
CA GLY A 114 7.67 12.18 12.69
C GLY A 114 8.36 11.65 13.94
N LYS A 115 9.53 11.01 13.85
CA LYS A 115 10.26 10.57 15.05
C LYS A 115 10.99 11.75 15.69
N SER A 116 10.34 12.39 16.66
CA SER A 116 11.08 12.97 17.79
C SER A 116 11.81 11.82 18.48
N HIS A 117 13.12 11.82 18.39
CA HIS A 117 14.01 10.81 18.94
C HIS A 117 13.94 10.90 20.48
N LYS A 118 12.98 10.21 21.11
CA LYS A 118 12.97 10.07 22.58
C LYS A 118 14.04 9.04 22.92
N ASN A 119 15.27 9.52 23.10
CA ASN A 119 16.36 8.80 23.75
C ASN A 119 15.87 8.39 25.15
N SER A 120 15.29 7.21 25.29
CA SER A 120 15.13 6.58 26.61
C SER A 120 16.48 6.02 27.00
N GLY A 121 17.33 6.92 27.50
CA GLY A 121 18.46 6.54 28.34
C GLY A 121 17.87 6.09 29.68
N ASP A 122 17.53 4.82 29.77
CA ASP A 122 17.37 4.09 31.03
C ASP A 122 18.75 4.05 31.73
N ASP A 123 19.11 5.16 32.38
CA ASP A 123 20.18 5.23 33.37
C ASP A 123 19.61 4.77 34.72
N TRP A 124 19.46 3.45 34.86
CA TRP A 124 19.25 2.82 36.16
C TRP A 124 20.61 2.71 36.84
N LYS A 125 21.05 3.81 37.47
CA LYS A 125 22.13 3.75 38.45
C LYS A 125 21.77 2.78 39.56
N VAL A 126 22.37 1.58 39.51
CA VAL A 126 22.42 0.67 40.66
C VAL A 126 23.18 1.38 41.76
N VAL A 127 22.45 1.87 42.76
CA VAL A 127 23.06 2.31 44.02
C VAL A 127 23.42 1.04 44.77
N ILE A 128 24.69 0.65 44.72
CA ILE A 128 25.25 -0.38 45.60
C ILE A 128 25.46 0.29 46.97
N PRO A 129 24.75 -0.09 48.04
CA PRO A 129 25.12 0.36 49.37
C PRO A 129 26.41 -0.34 49.80
N ASP A 130 27.45 0.42 50.10
CA ASP A 130 28.64 -0.06 50.81
C ASP A 130 28.20 -0.58 52.20
N PHE A 131 28.55 -1.83 52.50
CA PHE A 131 28.49 -2.45 53.83
C PHE A 131 29.91 -2.68 54.34
#